data_AF-A0A9D6QRZ6-F1
#
_entry.id   AF-A0A9D6QRZ6-F1
#
_cell.length_a   1.000
_cell.length_b   1.000
_cell.length_c   1.000
_cell.angle_alpha   90.00
_cell.angle_beta   90.00
_cell.angle_gamma   90.00
#
_symmetry.space_group_name_H-M   'P 1'
#
loop_
_entity.id
_entity.type
_entity.pdbx_description
1 polymer ?
#
loop_
_entity_poly.entity_id
_entity_poly.type
_entity_poly.pdbx_seq_one_letter_code
_entity_poly.pdbx_strand_id
1 'polypeptide(L)'
;MSDRFRVCRPAVGWRWRLCSVGKGLKEQVEKLERRLILNALEKAGGKQSLAAKELWVSERVLRYKMKKYGLKLETKLSEHDRIVEKFIRPDKTEV
;
A
#
# COMPACT_ATOMS: atom_id res chain seq x y z
N MET A 1 42.35 -28.04 16.64
CA MET A 1 41.15 -28.45 15.89
C MET A 1 40.02 -28.62 16.88
N SER A 2 38.89 -27.97 16.58
CA SER A 2 37.54 -28.26 17.10
C SER A 2 37.26 -27.84 18.55
N ASP A 3 36.80 -26.61 18.72
CA ASP A 3 35.37 -26.24 18.83
C ASP A 3 34.82 -26.41 20.24
N ARG A 4 35.09 -25.40 21.07
CA ARG A 4 34.46 -25.19 22.38
C ARG A 4 33.36 -24.13 22.26
N PHE A 5 32.51 -24.23 21.23
CA PHE A 5 31.25 -23.47 21.19
C PHE A 5 30.18 -24.24 21.97
N ARG A 6 29.95 -23.79 23.20
CA ARG A 6 28.81 -24.21 24.03
C ARG A 6 27.54 -23.60 23.43
N VAL A 7 26.83 -24.37 22.61
CA VAL A 7 25.48 -24.00 22.15
C VAL A 7 24.45 -24.65 23.08
N CYS A 8 23.73 -23.85 23.86
CA CYS A 8 22.50 -24.30 24.53
C CYS A 8 21.45 -24.58 23.45
N ARG A 9 21.11 -25.86 23.26
CA ARG A 9 20.03 -26.30 22.36
C ARG A 9 18.76 -26.50 23.19
N PRO A 10 17.69 -25.70 23.02
CA PRO A 10 16.44 -25.98 23.71
C PRO A 10 15.76 -27.21 23.07
N ALA A 11 15.43 -28.17 23.93
CA ALA A 11 14.56 -29.29 23.61
C ALA A 11 13.10 -28.86 23.87
N VAL A 12 12.24 -29.06 22.88
CA VAL A 12 10.76 -28.99 22.91
C VAL A 12 10.06 -27.61 22.94
N GLY A 13 9.35 -27.33 21.85
CA GLY A 13 8.05 -26.64 21.86
C GLY A 13 8.06 -25.11 21.83
N TRP A 14 8.08 -24.53 20.63
CA TRP A 14 7.74 -23.12 20.39
C TRP A 14 6.27 -22.88 20.73
N ARG A 15 5.91 -22.79 22.01
CA ARG A 15 4.58 -22.40 22.43
C ARG A 15 4.48 -20.88 22.37
N TRP A 16 4.23 -20.38 21.17
CA TRP A 16 3.70 -19.04 20.97
C TRP A 16 2.41 -18.95 21.77
N ARG A 17 2.46 -18.29 22.93
CA ARG A 17 1.25 -17.91 23.64
C ARG A 17 0.56 -16.84 22.78
N LEU A 18 -0.28 -17.29 21.85
CA LEU A 18 -1.10 -16.45 20.98
C LEU A 18 -2.21 -15.80 21.81
N CYS A 19 -1.90 -14.67 22.44
CA CYS A 19 -2.93 -13.72 22.86
C CYS A 19 -3.16 -12.74 21.71
N SER A 20 -4.07 -13.08 20.78
CA SER A 20 -4.42 -12.24 19.63
C SER A 20 -5.55 -11.25 19.98
N VAL A 21 -5.30 -10.31 20.89
CA VAL A 21 -6.24 -9.18 21.13
C VAL A 21 -5.92 -8.02 20.17
N GLY A 22 -5.64 -8.35 18.92
CA GLY A 22 -5.26 -7.39 17.91
C GLY A 22 -5.65 -7.93 16.55
N LYS A 23 -6.30 -7.08 15.75
CA LYS A 23 -6.52 -7.34 14.33
C LYS A 23 -5.20 -7.83 13.71
N GLY A 24 -5.25 -8.86 12.85
CA GLY A 24 -4.03 -9.53 12.37
C GLY A 24 -2.99 -8.55 11.80
N LEU A 25 -1.70 -8.88 11.89
CA LEU A 25 -0.58 -8.01 11.45
C LEU A 25 -0.83 -7.36 10.08
N LYS A 26 -1.36 -8.16 9.13
CA LYS A 26 -1.72 -7.71 7.79
C LYS A 26 -2.71 -6.54 7.81
N GLU A 27 -3.77 -6.61 8.62
CA GLU A 27 -4.76 -5.52 8.68
C GLU A 27 -4.17 -4.26 9.31
N GLN A 28 -3.32 -4.40 10.33
CA GLN A 28 -2.66 -3.25 10.95
C GLN A 28 -1.73 -2.53 9.97
N VAL A 29 -0.95 -3.30 9.20
CA VAL A 29 -0.10 -2.77 8.12
C VAL A 29 -0.95 -2.06 7.08
N GLU A 30 -2.07 -2.66 6.64
CA GLU A 30 -2.94 -2.04 5.65
C GLU A 30 -3.57 -0.72 6.14
N LYS A 31 -3.94 -0.63 7.41
CA LYS A 31 -4.45 0.62 8.01
C LYS A 31 -3.37 1.70 8.06
N LEU A 32 -2.15 1.32 8.44
CA LEU A 32 -1.02 2.24 8.47
C LEU A 32 -0.68 2.73 7.06
N GLU A 33 -0.59 1.83 6.08
CA GLU A 33 -0.36 2.17 4.68
C GLU A 33 -1.44 3.15 4.15
N ARG A 34 -2.72 2.89 4.41
CA ARG A 34 -3.81 3.79 4.01
C ARG A 34 -3.63 5.20 4.57
N ARG A 35 -3.32 5.32 5.86
CA ARG A 35 -3.10 6.61 6.53
C ARG A 35 -1.92 7.37 5.93
N LEU A 36 -0.80 6.70 5.70
CA LEU A 36 0.38 7.34 5.12
C LEU A 36 0.13 7.84 3.70
N ILE A 37 -0.58 7.05 2.88
CA ILE A 37 -0.96 7.45 1.51
C ILE A 37 -1.85 8.69 1.54
N LEU A 38 -2.86 8.72 2.40
CA LEU A 38 -3.76 9.88 2.52
C LEU A 38 -3.01 11.15 2.97
N ASN A 39 -2.16 11.04 3.99
CA ASN A 39 -1.38 12.18 4.48
C ASN A 39 -0.41 12.71 3.41
N ALA A 40 0.27 11.83 2.67
CA ALA A 40 1.17 12.23 1.59
C ALA A 40 0.41 12.89 0.45
N LEU A 41 -0.78 12.39 0.11
CA LEU A 41 -1.65 12.97 -0.89
C LEU A 41 -2.18 14.35 -0.48
N GLU A 42 -2.56 14.53 0.78
CA GLU A 42 -3.01 15.80 1.34
C GLU A 42 -1.88 16.85 1.29
N LYS A 43 -0.67 16.49 1.77
CA LYS A 43 0.53 17.34 1.66
C LYS A 43 0.87 17.69 0.21
N ALA A 44 0.65 16.78 -0.71
CA ALA A 44 0.91 16.96 -2.14
C ALA A 44 -0.21 17.70 -2.89
N GLY A 45 -1.30 18.10 -2.21
CA GLY A 45 -2.46 18.72 -2.85
C GLY A 45 -3.12 17.82 -3.90
N GLY A 46 -3.11 16.51 -3.69
CA GLY A 46 -3.68 15.49 -4.57
C GLY A 46 -2.80 15.06 -5.75
N LYS A 47 -1.58 15.60 -5.88
CA LYS A 47 -0.64 15.21 -6.94
C LYS A 47 0.03 13.88 -6.62
N GLN A 48 -0.35 12.82 -7.32
CA GLN A 48 0.14 11.45 -7.09
C GLN A 48 1.66 11.33 -7.22
N SER A 49 2.28 11.96 -8.22
CA SER A 49 3.74 11.89 -8.40
C SER A 49 4.51 12.54 -7.25
N LEU A 50 3.98 13.61 -6.64
CA LEU A 50 4.59 14.25 -5.47
C LEU A 50 4.39 13.43 -4.20
N ALA A 51 3.19 12.89 -3.99
CA ALA A 51 2.93 11.99 -2.86
C ALA A 51 3.79 10.72 -2.92
N ALA A 52 4.05 10.19 -4.12
CA ALA A 52 4.93 9.04 -4.29
C ALA A 52 6.38 9.36 -3.93
N LYS A 53 6.87 10.56 -4.30
CA LYS A 53 8.20 11.06 -3.92
C LYS A 53 8.32 11.24 -2.40
N GLU A 54 7.31 11.81 -1.74
CA GLU A 54 7.26 11.96 -0.28
C GLU A 54 7.37 10.60 0.44
N LEU A 55 6.71 9.58 -0.10
CA LEU A 55 6.73 8.22 0.46
C LEU A 55 7.90 7.36 -0.02
N TRP A 56 8.81 7.89 -0.84
CA TRP A 56 9.96 7.18 -1.41
C TRP A 56 9.58 5.89 -2.15
N VAL A 57 8.46 5.93 -2.87
CA VAL A 57 7.98 4.83 -3.71
C VAL A 57 7.80 5.27 -5.15
N SER A 58 7.75 4.30 -6.07
CA SER A 58 7.34 4.64 -7.44
C SER A 58 5.86 5.02 -7.50
N GLU A 59 5.52 5.93 -8.40
CA GLU A 59 4.13 6.34 -8.66
C GLU A 59 3.24 5.14 -9.00
N ARG A 60 3.79 4.16 -9.73
CA ARG A 60 3.11 2.91 -10.06
C ARG A 60 2.70 2.13 -8.81
N VAL A 61 3.57 2.02 -7.80
CA VAL A 61 3.26 1.36 -6.52
C VAL A 61 2.18 2.12 -5.77
N LEU A 62 2.29 3.45 -5.72
CA LEU A 62 1.27 4.30 -5.09
C LEU A 62 -0.10 4.08 -5.72
N ARG A 63 -0.18 4.13 -7.06
CA ARG A 63 -1.41 3.90 -7.83
C ARG A 63 -2.00 2.51 -7.56
N TYR A 64 -1.16 1.48 -7.46
CA TYR A 64 -1.64 0.14 -7.10
C TYR A 64 -2.20 0.05 -5.70
N LYS A 65 -1.53 0.69 -4.73
CA LYS A 65 -2.02 0.74 -3.34
C LYS A 65 -3.32 1.55 -3.24
N MET A 66 -3.42 2.66 -3.95
CA MET A 66 -4.66 3.45 -4.04
C MET A 66 -5.81 2.63 -4.63
N LYS A 67 -5.58 1.90 -5.73
CA LYS A 67 -6.59 1.00 -6.32
C LYS A 67 -6.98 -0.12 -5.35
N LYS A 68 -5.99 -0.75 -4.70
CA LYS A 68 -6.23 -1.82 -3.71
C LYS A 68 -7.10 -1.34 -2.55
N TYR A 69 -6.91 -0.09 -2.12
CA TYR A 69 -7.60 0.49 -0.97
C TYR A 69 -8.82 1.34 -1.33
N GLY A 70 -9.16 1.44 -2.62
CA GLY A 70 -10.29 2.25 -3.08
C GLY A 70 -10.15 3.74 -2.75
N LEU A 71 -8.93 4.25 -2.62
CA LEU A 71 -8.69 5.65 -2.28
C LEU A 71 -8.93 6.52 -3.53
N LYS A 72 -10.08 7.21 -3.57
CA LYS A 72 -10.36 8.28 -4.52
C LYS A 72 -10.23 9.61 -3.78
N LEU A 73 -9.39 10.50 -4.29
CA LEU A 73 -9.47 11.90 -3.91
C LEU A 73 -10.56 12.51 -4.78
N GLU A 74 -11.66 12.95 -4.16
CA GLU A 74 -12.59 13.86 -4.82
C GLU A 74 -11.89 15.22 -4.95
N THR A 75 -11.11 15.39 -6.02
CA THR A 75 -10.66 16.71 -6.43
C THR A 75 -11.89 17.47 -6.90
N LYS A 76 -12.18 18.64 -6.33
CA LYS A 76 -13.30 19.51 -6.76
C LYS A 76 -13.18 20.04 -8.20
N LEU A 77 -12.30 19.48 -9.02
CA LEU A 77 -12.20 19.74 -10.46
C LEU A 77 -12.32 18.42 -11.20
N SER A 78 -13.44 18.19 -11.90
CA SER A 78 -13.44 17.41 -13.15
C SER A 78 -14.78 17.46 -13.91
N GLU A 79 -15.19 18.62 -14.44
CA GLU A 79 -15.92 18.61 -15.73
C GLU A 79 -14.99 18.16 -16.88
N HIS A 80 -13.67 18.33 -16.69
CA HIS A 80 -12.64 18.02 -17.67
C HIS A 80 -12.30 16.51 -17.81
N ASP A 81 -12.54 15.68 -16.79
CA ASP A 81 -12.21 14.25 -16.88
C ASP A 81 -13.17 13.45 -17.77
N ARG A 82 -14.38 13.96 -18.01
CA ARG A 82 -15.33 13.43 -19.01
C ARG A 82 -14.74 13.44 -20.42
N ILE A 83 -13.80 14.34 -20.72
CA ILE A 83 -13.15 14.46 -22.04
C ILE A 83 -12.03 13.43 -22.18
N VAL A 84 -11.32 13.11 -21.09
CA VAL A 84 -10.21 12.16 -21.11
C VAL A 84 -10.70 10.72 -21.23
N GLU A 85 -11.83 10.36 -20.59
CA GLU A 85 -12.48 9.06 -20.79
C GLU A 85 -12.98 8.87 -22.24
N LYS A 86 -13.41 9.94 -22.91
CA LYS A 86 -13.73 9.91 -24.35
C LYS A 86 -12.50 9.69 -25.25
N PHE A 87 -11.28 9.89 -24.75
CA PHE A 87 -10.05 9.86 -25.56
C PHE A 87 -9.14 8.65 -25.32
N ILE A 88 -9.32 7.88 -24.25
CA ILE A 88 -8.45 6.73 -23.93
C ILE A 88 -9.16 5.40 -24.27
N ARG A 89 -8.90 4.96 -25.52
CA ARG A 89 -9.16 3.65 -26.17
C ARG A 89 -10.53 3.47 -26.83
N PRO A 90 -10.72 3.91 -28.08
CA PRO A 90 -11.73 3.31 -28.93
C PRO A 90 -11.26 1.92 -29.40
N ASP A 91 -12.20 0.99 -29.36
CA ASP A 91 -12.27 -0.28 -30.08
C ASP A 91 -11.29 -1.41 -29.70
N LYS A 92 -11.84 -2.41 -29.00
CA LYS A 92 -11.59 -3.81 -29.35
C LYS A 92 -12.91 -4.58 -29.33
N THR A 93 -13.38 -4.82 -30.56
CA THR A 93 -14.11 -6.00 -31.07
C THR A 93 -15.61 -6.06 -30.83
N GLU A 94 -16.35 -5.49 -31.77
CA GLU A 94 -17.42 -6.24 -32.45
C GLU A 94 -16.79 -7.37 -33.26
N VAL A 95 -17.05 -8.63 -32.88
CA VAL A 95 -17.11 -9.81 -33.77
C VAL A 95 -18.17 -10.74 -33.23
#